data_AF-H3B7U4-F1
#
_entry.id   AF-H3B7U4-F1
#
_cell.length_a   1.000
_cell.length_b   1.000
_cell.length_c   1.000
_cell.angle_alpha   90.00
_cell.angle_beta   90.00
_cell.angle_gamma   90.00
#
_symmetry.space_group_name_H-M   'P 1'
#
loop_
_entity.id
_entity.type
_entity.pdbx_description
1 polymer ?
#
loop_
_entity_poly.entity_id
_entity_poly.type
_entity_poly.pdbx_seq_one_letter_code
_entity_poly.pdbx_strand_id
1 'polypeptide(L)'
;QMSKTRSEEEEYWNSSKFKAFTFDDEDDEFTQLRESKRAVNSIRDFVDEDEDDIEKVSWSGDVVGSKSYAQIILRFPHNNSSSHSRKRIAYKALVCFFSETQAPGKCAVLSFLCFIVGRSKPASLYSLSDGLDQHKFLNTEKAKPIKDFSSDWSPEDTVRRMQKGKPYSLERFRSLKDKLLLLDEAVRLHDGNSITAVLIFLQKSLSKEVLLRELETRQVALEHFIHLLKENQDHKLLQELLRVLGRTEEVALLQYREYLNIKDENKRKEFLKSCIGLPFLPEDMAHVQDHYTLLERQIIMEASDKRVEAAGQVEVFKKYPRKASILNMPLITTLYYSCFYHYTESEGTFSSPANLKKTFKLSDKQYLLVALAARAKLREWREVDNLFTTKNWLGYTKKRAPIGFHRIVDILHRNNAPVQVLQEYVCLVDDTDLRLNLALKYKCHSVVIDVYKDLKDRQQLMVYRCKLARGSLEERKIDDILSNTQIRWKN
;
A
#
# COMPACT_ATOMS: atom_id res chain seq x y z
N GLN A 1 38.45 48.98 26.63
CA GLN A 1 37.80 49.09 25.29
C GLN A 1 38.14 47.82 24.53
N MET A 2 37.26 47.21 23.72
CA MET A 2 35.92 47.62 23.29
C MET A 2 34.85 46.65 23.80
N SER A 3 33.68 47.18 24.18
CA SER A 3 32.48 46.40 24.53
C SER A 3 31.23 47.12 24.02
N LYS A 4 31.19 47.35 22.70
CA LYS A 4 30.11 48.01 21.97
C LYS A 4 30.05 47.46 20.54
N THR A 5 29.02 46.65 20.27
CA THR A 5 28.53 46.20 18.95
C THR A 5 27.26 45.37 19.14
N ARG A 6 27.30 44.40 20.06
CA ARG A 6 26.21 43.41 20.25
C ARG A 6 24.86 43.98 20.70
N SER A 7 24.82 45.22 21.22
CA SER A 7 23.58 45.88 21.64
C SER A 7 22.78 46.52 20.51
N GLU A 8 23.41 46.75 19.35
CA GLU A 8 22.81 47.50 18.23
C GLU A 8 22.22 46.54 17.17
N GLU A 9 22.69 45.28 17.13
CA GLU A 9 22.14 44.22 16.27
C GLU A 9 20.82 43.63 16.80
N GLU A 10 20.64 43.55 18.13
CA GLU A 10 19.42 43.03 18.75
C GLU A 10 18.23 44.00 18.62
N GLU A 11 18.48 45.30 18.48
CA GLU A 11 17.44 46.32 18.30
C GLU A 11 16.88 46.30 16.86
N TYR A 12 17.72 46.03 15.86
CA TYR A 12 17.33 45.96 14.43
C TYR A 12 16.32 44.84 14.13
N TRP A 13 16.42 43.68 14.79
CA TRP A 13 15.49 42.56 14.57
C TRP A 13 14.11 42.78 15.20
N ASN A 14 13.99 43.70 16.17
CA ASN A 14 12.77 43.89 16.96
C ASN A 14 11.93 45.11 16.54
N SER A 15 12.40 45.94 15.60
CA SER A 15 11.69 47.16 15.16
C SER A 15 10.78 46.99 13.94
N SER A 16 10.46 45.76 13.52
CA SER A 16 9.57 45.50 12.38
C SER A 16 8.10 45.77 12.73
N LYS A 17 7.38 46.49 11.85
CA LYS A 17 5.92 46.70 11.97
C LYS A 17 5.06 45.50 11.59
N PHE A 18 5.67 44.37 11.20
CA PHE A 18 4.97 43.13 10.89
C PHE A 18 5.37 42.05 11.90
N LYS A 19 4.38 41.50 12.63
CA LYS A 19 4.58 40.38 13.56
C LYS A 19 4.96 39.12 12.79
N ALA A 20 5.86 38.32 13.38
CA ALA A 20 6.09 36.95 12.92
C ALA A 20 4.87 36.06 13.23
N PHE A 21 4.62 35.09 12.34
CA PHE A 21 3.54 34.11 12.45
C PHE A 21 3.72 33.19 13.67
N THR A 22 2.73 33.15 14.55
CA THR A 22 2.69 32.27 15.73
C THR A 22 2.06 30.93 15.38
N PHE A 23 2.61 29.83 15.90
CA PHE A 23 2.09 28.47 15.67
C PHE A 23 0.97 28.06 16.64
N ASP A 24 0.23 29.05 17.15
CA ASP A 24 -1.02 28.93 17.91
C ASP A 24 -2.03 29.89 17.28
N ASP A 25 -2.73 29.41 16.26
CA ASP A 25 -4.03 29.89 15.77
C ASP A 25 -4.66 28.71 14.97
N GLU A 26 -5.99 28.58 15.02
CA GLU A 26 -6.71 27.39 14.52
C GLU A 26 -7.02 27.47 13.02
N ASP A 27 -6.81 26.38 12.26
CA ASP A 27 -7.82 25.84 11.33
C ASP A 27 -7.43 24.48 10.69
N ASP A 28 -8.42 23.77 10.15
CA ASP A 28 -8.37 22.33 9.81
C ASP A 28 -8.39 22.08 8.28
N GLU A 29 -7.38 21.40 7.69
CA GLU A 29 -7.57 20.79 6.35
C GLU A 29 -6.78 19.52 5.98
N PHE A 30 -5.84 19.00 6.80
CA PHE A 30 -5.05 17.79 6.42
C PHE A 30 -5.12 16.60 7.38
N THR A 31 -5.80 16.76 8.51
CA THR A 31 -5.79 15.79 9.62
C THR A 31 -6.65 14.55 9.34
N GLN A 32 -7.78 14.75 8.68
CA GLN A 32 -8.93 13.84 8.80
C GLN A 32 -8.91 12.67 7.80
N LEU A 33 -8.23 12.81 6.65
CA LEU A 33 -7.98 11.72 5.70
C LEU A 33 -6.92 10.73 6.24
N ARG A 34 -5.97 11.25 7.04
CA ARG A 34 -4.97 10.44 7.76
C ARG A 34 -5.60 9.60 8.88
N GLU A 35 -6.72 10.03 9.48
CA GLU A 35 -7.45 9.21 10.44
C GLU A 35 -8.04 7.94 9.82
N SER A 36 -8.70 8.05 8.65
CA SER A 36 -9.24 6.88 7.95
C SER A 36 -8.13 5.89 7.57
N LYS A 37 -7.02 6.39 7.00
CA LYS A 37 -5.85 5.58 6.67
C LYS A 37 -5.18 4.97 7.92
N ARG A 38 -5.15 5.68 9.05
CA ARG A 38 -4.67 5.16 10.34
C ARG A 38 -5.61 4.11 10.93
N ALA A 39 -6.92 4.28 10.82
CA ALA A 39 -7.90 3.29 11.29
C ALA A 39 -7.76 1.98 10.51
N VAL A 40 -7.76 2.04 9.18
CA VAL A 40 -7.53 0.87 8.31
C VAL A 40 -6.16 0.23 8.58
N ASN A 41 -5.08 1.00 8.69
CA ASN A 41 -3.77 0.42 9.02
C ASN A 41 -3.74 -0.22 10.41
N SER A 42 -4.42 0.36 11.41
CA SER A 42 -4.52 -0.22 12.76
C SER A 42 -5.34 -1.52 12.84
N ILE A 43 -6.10 -1.86 11.79
CA ILE A 43 -6.70 -3.21 11.66
C ILE A 43 -5.59 -4.25 11.44
N ARG A 44 -4.51 -3.92 10.73
CA ARG A 44 -3.38 -4.83 10.49
C ARG A 44 -2.60 -5.15 11.77
N ASP A 45 -2.42 -4.14 12.64
CA ASP A 45 -1.78 -4.30 13.95
C ASP A 45 -2.57 -5.24 14.91
N PHE A 46 -3.80 -5.66 14.55
CA PHE A 46 -4.57 -6.69 15.26
C PHE A 46 -4.56 -8.07 14.55
N VAL A 47 -3.91 -8.21 13.40
CA VAL A 47 -3.82 -9.47 12.63
C VAL A 47 -2.45 -10.13 12.80
N ASP A 48 -1.39 -9.35 12.98
CA ASP A 48 0.01 -9.83 13.07
C ASP A 48 0.36 -10.52 14.43
N GLU A 49 -0.61 -11.10 15.14
CA GLU A 49 -0.43 -12.00 16.29
C GLU A 49 -1.13 -13.35 16.00
N ASP A 50 -0.33 -14.41 15.87
CA ASP A 50 -0.72 -15.82 15.66
C ASP A 50 -1.43 -16.18 14.32
N GLU A 51 -0.81 -15.84 13.18
CA GLU A 51 -1.05 -16.50 11.88
C GLU A 51 0.21 -16.38 10.98
N ASP A 52 1.00 -17.45 10.87
CA ASP A 52 2.08 -17.56 9.85
C ASP A 52 1.48 -17.75 8.44
N ASP A 53 2.26 -17.43 7.40
CA ASP A 53 1.91 -17.55 5.96
C ASP A 53 0.70 -16.73 5.46
N ILE A 54 0.67 -15.42 5.78
CA ILE A 54 -0.14 -14.42 5.05
C ILE A 54 0.75 -13.41 4.31
N GLU A 55 0.49 -13.22 3.01
CA GLU A 55 1.35 -12.48 2.08
C GLU A 55 1.32 -10.94 2.28
N LYS A 56 2.51 -10.33 2.39
CA LYS A 56 2.69 -8.93 2.82
C LYS A 56 2.67 -7.92 1.66
N VAL A 57 1.48 -7.58 1.17
CA VAL A 57 1.27 -6.52 0.16
C VAL A 57 1.43 -5.11 0.75
N SER A 58 2.17 -4.23 0.08
CA SER A 58 2.42 -2.84 0.49
C SER A 58 1.45 -1.83 -0.13
N TRP A 59 0.71 -1.08 0.70
CA TRP A 59 -0.40 -0.22 0.26
C TRP A 59 -0.03 1.26 0.08
N SER A 60 0.47 1.60 -1.11
CA SER A 60 0.53 2.96 -1.65
C SER A 60 -0.06 2.97 -3.06
N GLY A 61 -1.18 3.67 -3.26
CA GLY A 61 -1.91 3.77 -4.54
C GLY A 61 -1.24 4.69 -5.57
N ASP A 62 0.09 4.75 -5.54
CA ASP A 62 0.94 5.50 -6.46
C ASP A 62 1.48 4.55 -7.54
N VAL A 63 1.80 5.04 -8.73
CA VAL A 63 2.17 4.17 -9.87
C VAL A 63 3.60 3.63 -9.68
N VAL A 64 3.71 2.44 -9.09
CA VAL A 64 4.99 1.74 -8.89
C VAL A 64 5.55 1.28 -10.24
N GLY A 65 6.59 1.98 -10.71
CA GLY A 65 7.46 1.52 -11.79
C GLY A 65 8.37 0.38 -11.33
N SER A 66 8.70 -0.52 -12.27
CA SER A 66 9.43 -1.77 -12.05
C SER A 66 10.72 -1.64 -11.21
N LYS A 67 10.86 -2.49 -10.17
CA LYS A 67 12.12 -3.20 -9.88
C LYS A 67 11.92 -4.39 -8.94
N SER A 68 12.63 -5.48 -9.26
CA SER A 68 12.53 -6.76 -8.56
C SER A 68 13.11 -6.72 -7.14
N TYR A 69 12.49 -7.46 -6.23
CA TYR A 69 13.05 -7.86 -4.93
C TYR A 69 13.12 -9.39 -4.82
N ALA A 70 13.88 -10.01 -5.72
CA ALA A 70 14.62 -11.23 -5.38
C ALA A 70 15.97 -10.83 -4.74
N GLN A 71 16.45 -11.65 -3.80
CA GLN A 71 17.56 -11.38 -2.87
C GLN A 71 17.28 -10.27 -1.83
N ILE A 72 17.86 -10.46 -0.62
CA ILE A 72 17.64 -9.66 0.60
C ILE A 72 16.19 -9.86 1.12
N ILE A 73 15.91 -10.69 2.14
CA ILE A 73 16.70 -11.02 3.34
C ILE A 73 16.82 -12.53 3.57
N LEU A 74 18.06 -13.03 3.64
CA LEU A 74 18.42 -14.22 4.42
C LEU A 74 19.65 -13.90 5.27
N ARG A 75 19.43 -13.33 6.47
CA ARG A 75 20.35 -13.30 7.63
C ARG A 75 19.75 -12.46 8.77
N PHE A 76 19.24 -13.12 9.81
CA PHE A 76 19.19 -12.57 11.15
C PHE A 76 20.27 -13.26 12.00
N PRO A 77 21.28 -12.54 12.54
CA PRO A 77 21.97 -13.02 13.72
C PRO A 77 21.05 -12.82 14.92
N HIS A 78 20.77 -13.89 15.67
CA HIS A 78 20.31 -13.74 17.06
C HIS A 78 21.35 -12.92 17.83
N ASN A 79 20.92 -12.10 18.78
CA ASN A 79 21.84 -11.46 19.71
C ASN A 79 21.29 -11.52 21.13
N ASN A 80 22.05 -12.14 22.02
CA ASN A 80 21.71 -12.29 23.43
C ASN A 80 22.47 -11.23 24.26
N SER A 81 21.98 -10.96 25.46
CA SER A 81 22.43 -9.89 26.37
C SER A 81 23.94 -9.66 26.50
N SER A 82 24.39 -8.39 26.43
CA SER A 82 25.33 -7.76 27.40
C SER A 82 25.62 -6.29 27.03
N SER A 83 26.58 -5.64 27.71
CA SER A 83 26.64 -4.18 27.89
C SER A 83 27.78 -3.44 27.16
N HIS A 84 27.82 -2.12 27.37
CA HIS A 84 28.93 -1.17 27.16
C HIS A 84 29.13 -0.42 25.83
N SER A 85 28.79 0.87 25.90
CA SER A 85 29.60 2.03 25.46
C SER A 85 29.62 2.52 23.99
N ARG A 86 29.12 3.76 23.86
CA ARG A 86 29.63 4.90 23.05
C ARG A 86 29.47 4.94 21.51
N LYS A 87 29.33 6.19 21.03
CA LYS A 87 29.42 6.73 19.65
C LYS A 87 28.30 6.35 18.66
N ARG A 88 27.26 7.20 18.61
CA ARG A 88 26.51 7.46 17.36
C ARG A 88 27.39 8.27 16.39
N ILE A 89 27.34 7.93 15.11
CA ILE A 89 27.76 8.79 13.99
C ILE A 89 26.57 8.88 13.02
N ALA A 90 26.34 10.06 12.44
CA ALA A 90 25.16 10.34 11.62
C ALA A 90 25.55 10.86 10.23
N TYR A 91 24.79 10.43 9.22
CA TYR A 91 24.83 10.94 7.85
C TYR A 91 23.37 11.27 7.48
N LYS A 92 22.92 12.53 7.62
CA LYS A 92 22.97 13.55 6.56
C LYS A 92 22.47 13.04 5.20
N ALA A 93 21.14 13.05 5.03
CA ALA A 93 20.55 13.26 3.71
C ALA A 93 20.56 14.77 3.39
N LEU A 94 20.83 15.13 2.14
CA LEU A 94 20.84 16.51 1.67
C LEU A 94 19.70 16.69 0.66
N VAL A 95 18.83 17.68 0.89
CA VAL A 95 17.75 18.06 -0.04
C VAL A 95 18.03 19.48 -0.54
N CYS A 96 17.97 19.67 -1.85
CA CYS A 96 18.03 20.99 -2.48
C CYS A 96 16.81 21.17 -3.39
N PHE A 97 16.13 22.30 -3.24
CA PHE A 97 15.04 22.75 -4.10
C PHE A 97 15.58 23.32 -5.43
N PHE A 98 14.76 23.27 -6.47
CA PHE A 98 14.23 24.43 -7.21
C PHE A 98 12.96 23.93 -7.94
N SER A 99 11.75 24.39 -7.61
CA SER A 99 11.14 25.71 -7.93
C SER A 99 10.50 25.75 -9.32
N GLU A 100 9.36 26.42 -9.40
CA GLU A 100 8.30 26.19 -10.39
C GLU A 100 7.88 27.51 -11.05
N THR A 101 7.75 27.54 -12.37
CA THR A 101 7.15 28.68 -13.10
C THR A 101 6.43 28.24 -14.38
N GLN A 102 5.14 28.59 -14.44
CA GLN A 102 4.28 28.74 -15.63
C GLN A 102 3.85 27.48 -16.41
N ALA A 103 2.57 27.50 -16.78
CA ALA A 103 1.85 26.55 -17.63
C ALA A 103 1.52 27.23 -18.99
N PRO A 104 0.83 26.59 -19.98
CA PRO A 104 0.28 25.24 -19.98
C PRO A 104 0.57 24.39 -21.25
N GLY A 105 0.43 23.06 -21.09
CA GLY A 105 0.15 22.13 -22.19
C GLY A 105 1.34 21.37 -22.77
N LYS A 106 1.02 20.27 -23.48
CA LYS A 106 1.92 19.27 -24.09
C LYS A 106 2.68 18.38 -23.08
N CYS A 107 2.10 17.21 -22.76
CA CYS A 107 2.88 16.11 -22.17
C CYS A 107 3.87 15.56 -23.21
N ALA A 108 5.13 15.42 -22.83
CA ALA A 108 6.15 14.75 -23.61
C ALA A 108 6.67 13.52 -22.85
N VAL A 109 6.79 12.39 -23.53
CA VAL A 109 7.28 11.12 -22.96
C VAL A 109 8.80 11.04 -23.01
N LEU A 110 9.42 10.79 -21.85
CA LEU A 110 10.80 10.37 -21.65
C LEU A 110 10.75 9.35 -20.48
N SER A 111 11.13 8.08 -20.60
CA SER A 111 12.31 7.46 -21.25
C SER A 111 13.62 7.90 -20.59
N PHE A 112 14.14 7.05 -19.71
CA PHE A 112 15.39 7.24 -18.98
C PHE A 112 16.44 6.19 -19.42
N LEU A 113 17.40 6.61 -20.24
CA LEU A 113 18.71 5.98 -20.29
C LEU A 113 19.69 6.83 -19.46
N CYS A 114 20.46 6.19 -18.59
CA CYS A 114 21.53 6.87 -17.86
C CYS A 114 22.70 7.18 -18.79
N PHE A 115 23.39 8.31 -18.58
CA PHE A 115 24.87 8.31 -18.61
C PHE A 115 25.49 9.44 -17.78
N ILE A 116 26.78 9.25 -17.55
CA ILE A 116 27.74 9.91 -16.65
C ILE A 116 27.82 11.44 -16.80
N VAL A 117 28.17 12.12 -15.70
CA VAL A 117 28.44 13.57 -15.64
C VAL A 117 29.73 13.95 -16.38
N GLY A 118 29.64 14.92 -17.29
CA GLY A 118 30.77 15.68 -17.83
C GLY A 118 30.31 17.07 -18.30
N ARG A 119 30.83 18.16 -17.68
CA ARG A 119 30.39 19.53 -17.95
C ARG A 119 31.42 20.31 -18.79
N SER A 120 31.05 20.80 -19.98
CA SER A 120 31.51 22.11 -20.49
C SER A 120 30.87 22.59 -21.81
N LYS A 121 29.67 23.21 -21.73
CA LYS A 121 29.13 24.32 -22.57
C LYS A 121 29.01 24.12 -24.12
N PRO A 122 28.21 24.97 -24.82
CA PRO A 122 27.48 24.52 -26.02
C PRO A 122 27.92 25.16 -27.36
N ALA A 123 27.58 24.49 -28.47
CA ALA A 123 27.51 25.06 -29.82
C ALA A 123 26.44 24.36 -30.68
N SER A 124 25.84 25.11 -31.60
CA SER A 124 24.95 24.79 -32.75
C SER A 124 24.32 23.39 -32.91
N LEU A 125 23.01 23.38 -33.14
CA LEU A 125 22.33 22.34 -33.92
C LEU A 125 22.89 22.30 -35.35
N TYR A 126 23.02 21.11 -35.94
CA TYR A 126 22.72 20.83 -37.36
C TYR A 126 22.45 19.33 -37.58
N SER A 127 21.81 19.01 -38.72
CA SER A 127 21.36 17.66 -39.11
C SER A 127 22.53 16.71 -39.42
N LEU A 128 22.32 15.41 -39.21
CA LEU A 128 23.17 14.34 -39.74
C LEU A 128 22.32 13.32 -40.51
N SER A 129 22.07 13.65 -41.77
CA SER A 129 21.90 12.69 -42.87
C SER A 129 23.13 12.79 -43.75
N ASP A 130 23.52 11.66 -44.37
CA ASP A 130 24.70 11.49 -45.23
C ASP A 130 26.07 11.74 -44.60
N GLY A 131 27.12 11.22 -45.26
CA GLY A 131 28.51 11.41 -44.83
C GLY A 131 29.33 10.14 -44.58
N LEU A 132 29.15 9.07 -45.35
CA LEU A 132 30.20 8.06 -45.50
C LEU A 132 31.34 8.65 -46.36
N ASP A 133 32.50 8.94 -45.76
CA ASP A 133 33.79 8.63 -46.39
C ASP A 133 35.00 8.75 -45.44
N GLN A 134 36.17 8.25 -45.86
CA GLN A 134 37.28 7.88 -44.96
C GLN A 134 38.62 8.59 -45.27
N HIS A 135 39.46 8.73 -44.24
CA HIS A 135 40.88 9.16 -44.24
C HIS A 135 41.25 10.63 -44.52
N LYS A 136 41.84 11.28 -43.49
CA LYS A 136 43.32 11.47 -43.41
C LYS A 136 43.76 11.83 -41.98
N PHE A 137 44.97 11.41 -41.61
CA PHE A 137 45.54 11.56 -40.26
C PHE A 137 47.04 11.89 -40.35
N LEU A 138 47.46 13.00 -39.75
CA LEU A 138 48.84 13.46 -39.48
C LEU A 138 48.73 14.49 -38.33
N ASN A 139 49.66 14.64 -37.39
CA ASN A 139 50.75 13.78 -36.92
C ASN A 139 51.16 14.29 -35.49
N THR A 140 51.77 13.53 -34.59
CA THR A 140 52.25 12.13 -34.64
C THR A 140 51.73 11.41 -33.35
N GLU A 141 52.38 10.55 -32.55
CA GLU A 141 53.69 9.91 -32.55
C GLU A 141 53.60 8.48 -32.00
N LYS A 142 54.46 7.59 -32.53
CA LYS A 142 54.74 6.20 -32.09
C LYS A 142 53.56 5.36 -31.57
N ALA A 143 52.39 5.47 -32.20
CA ALA A 143 51.36 4.45 -32.08
C ALA A 143 51.89 3.09 -32.57
N LYS A 144 51.82 2.05 -31.71
CA LYS A 144 51.95 0.66 -32.18
C LYS A 144 50.77 0.38 -33.14
N PRO A 145 50.98 -0.32 -34.27
CA PRO A 145 49.91 -0.54 -35.24
C PRO A 145 48.75 -1.32 -34.61
N ILE A 146 47.55 -0.73 -34.61
CA ILE A 146 46.33 -1.32 -34.07
C ILE A 146 45.87 -2.43 -35.02
N LYS A 147 46.41 -3.63 -34.85
CA LYS A 147 46.04 -4.84 -35.61
C LYS A 147 44.63 -5.38 -35.25
N ASP A 148 44.00 -4.87 -34.19
CA ASP A 148 42.74 -5.39 -33.65
C ASP A 148 41.51 -5.25 -34.58
N PHE A 149 41.48 -4.33 -35.55
CA PHE A 149 40.29 -4.13 -36.39
C PHE A 149 40.07 -5.21 -37.47
N SER A 150 41.12 -5.98 -37.78
CA SER A 150 41.13 -7.10 -38.73
C SER A 150 41.51 -8.39 -38.02
N SER A 151 40.59 -8.83 -37.16
CA SER A 151 40.54 -10.19 -36.62
C SER A 151 39.08 -10.63 -36.68
N ASP A 152 38.83 -11.84 -37.16
CA ASP A 152 37.51 -12.44 -37.19
C ASP A 152 37.16 -12.96 -35.80
N TRP A 153 36.75 -12.03 -34.94
CA TRP A 153 36.31 -12.34 -33.58
C TRP A 153 35.15 -13.34 -33.62
N SER A 154 35.30 -14.42 -32.86
CA SER A 154 34.20 -15.36 -32.65
C SER A 154 33.01 -14.66 -31.97
N PRO A 155 31.82 -15.27 -31.98
CA PRO A 155 30.71 -14.82 -31.14
C PRO A 155 31.12 -14.74 -29.65
N GLU A 156 31.94 -15.67 -29.17
CA GLU A 156 32.50 -15.68 -27.81
C GLU A 156 33.41 -14.48 -27.55
N ASP A 157 34.37 -14.20 -28.43
CA ASP A 157 35.23 -13.00 -28.33
C ASP A 157 34.40 -11.72 -28.33
N THR A 158 33.33 -11.67 -29.14
CA THR A 158 32.46 -10.51 -29.25
C THR A 158 31.67 -10.27 -27.97
N VAL A 159 30.99 -11.29 -27.43
CA VAL A 159 30.27 -11.17 -26.15
C VAL A 159 31.25 -10.88 -25.00
N ARG A 160 32.42 -11.53 -24.97
CA ARG A 160 33.48 -11.23 -23.98
C ARG A 160 34.06 -9.81 -24.11
N ARG A 161 33.89 -9.13 -25.25
CA ARG A 161 34.21 -7.69 -25.42
C ARG A 161 33.05 -6.81 -24.96
N MET A 162 31.80 -7.18 -25.26
CA MET A 162 30.57 -6.51 -24.78
C MET A 162 30.56 -6.44 -23.24
N GLN A 163 30.73 -7.58 -22.56
CA GLN A 163 30.85 -7.68 -21.09
C GLN A 163 31.95 -6.79 -20.49
N LYS A 164 33.03 -6.55 -21.25
CA LYS A 164 34.21 -5.77 -20.81
C LYS A 164 34.14 -4.30 -21.24
N GLY A 165 33.01 -3.83 -21.78
CA GLY A 165 32.83 -2.47 -22.29
C GLY A 165 33.78 -2.10 -23.44
N LYS A 166 34.35 -3.10 -24.14
CA LYS A 166 35.30 -2.88 -25.23
C LYS A 166 34.55 -2.70 -26.56
N PRO A 167 35.09 -1.93 -27.53
CA PRO A 167 34.50 -1.82 -28.86
C PRO A 167 34.25 -3.18 -29.52
N TYR A 168 33.03 -3.36 -30.02
CA TYR A 168 32.49 -4.53 -30.71
C TYR A 168 31.65 -4.10 -31.93
N SER A 169 31.27 -5.03 -32.81
CA SER A 169 30.40 -4.77 -33.96
C SER A 169 29.56 -6.00 -34.27
N LEU A 170 28.23 -5.84 -34.38
CA LEU A 170 27.30 -6.95 -34.58
C LEU A 170 26.96 -7.19 -36.07
N GLU A 171 27.12 -6.17 -36.91
CA GLU A 171 26.84 -6.19 -38.37
C GLU A 171 27.67 -7.22 -39.19
N ARG A 172 28.65 -7.86 -38.54
CA ARG A 172 29.45 -8.96 -39.11
C ARG A 172 28.70 -10.30 -39.07
N PHE A 173 27.81 -10.52 -38.11
CA PHE A 173 27.02 -11.75 -37.96
C PHE A 173 25.82 -11.71 -38.91
N ARG A 174 26.05 -12.09 -40.17
CA ARG A 174 25.07 -11.92 -41.27
C ARG A 174 24.11 -13.09 -41.41
N SER A 175 24.57 -14.34 -41.31
CA SER A 175 23.67 -15.50 -41.46
C SER A 175 22.84 -15.71 -40.19
N LEU A 176 21.68 -16.36 -40.34
CA LEU A 176 20.84 -16.73 -39.19
C LEU A 176 21.62 -17.60 -38.19
N LYS A 177 22.47 -18.51 -38.67
CA LYS A 177 23.29 -19.38 -37.81
C LYS A 177 24.24 -18.57 -36.92
N ASP A 178 24.93 -17.59 -37.50
CA ASP A 178 25.92 -16.78 -36.76
C ASP A 178 25.23 -15.86 -35.75
N LYS A 179 24.07 -15.31 -36.12
CA LYS A 179 23.19 -14.49 -35.27
C LYS A 179 22.66 -15.25 -34.06
N LEU A 180 22.27 -16.51 -34.25
CA LEU A 180 21.78 -17.35 -33.16
C LEU A 180 22.93 -17.84 -32.27
N LEU A 181 24.07 -18.23 -32.84
CA LEU A 181 25.26 -18.59 -32.06
C LEU A 181 25.75 -17.42 -31.17
N LEU A 182 25.64 -16.18 -31.64
CA LEU A 182 25.88 -14.97 -30.86
C LEU A 182 24.90 -14.78 -29.68
N LEU A 183 23.62 -15.14 -29.87
CA LEU A 183 22.63 -15.09 -28.80
C LEU A 183 22.83 -16.21 -27.78
N ASP A 184 23.06 -17.43 -28.24
CA ASP A 184 23.32 -18.61 -27.41
C ASP A 184 24.58 -18.39 -26.54
N GLU A 185 25.60 -17.74 -27.09
CA GLU A 185 26.81 -17.34 -26.39
C GLU A 185 26.59 -16.18 -25.40
N ALA A 186 25.75 -15.20 -25.73
CA ALA A 186 25.35 -14.15 -24.79
C ALA A 186 24.60 -14.72 -23.58
N VAL A 187 23.72 -15.70 -23.81
CA VAL A 187 23.02 -16.45 -22.76
C VAL A 187 24.00 -17.28 -21.91
N ARG A 188 24.93 -18.01 -22.55
CA ARG A 188 25.95 -18.83 -21.85
C ARG A 188 26.85 -18.02 -20.92
N LEU A 189 27.17 -16.78 -21.29
CA LEU A 189 28.00 -15.89 -20.48
C LEU A 189 27.22 -15.06 -19.44
N HIS A 190 25.90 -15.23 -19.34
CA HIS A 190 25.02 -14.71 -18.28
C HIS A 190 25.07 -13.19 -18.05
N ASP A 191 25.43 -12.37 -19.05
CA ASP A 191 25.32 -10.91 -18.96
C ASP A 191 24.05 -10.40 -19.66
N GLY A 192 23.10 -9.94 -18.85
CA GLY A 192 21.83 -9.38 -19.32
C GLY A 192 22.00 -8.16 -20.25
N ASN A 193 23.09 -7.39 -20.13
CA ASN A 193 23.36 -6.28 -21.05
C ASN A 193 23.71 -6.81 -22.45
N SER A 194 24.62 -7.78 -22.52
CA SER A 194 24.99 -8.44 -23.78
C SER A 194 23.81 -9.16 -24.43
N ILE A 195 23.02 -9.92 -23.66
CA ILE A 195 21.80 -10.57 -24.16
C ILE A 195 20.84 -9.53 -24.76
N THR A 196 20.56 -8.45 -24.04
CA THR A 196 19.63 -7.40 -24.49
C THR A 196 20.16 -6.66 -25.74
N ALA A 197 21.47 -6.38 -25.80
CA ALA A 197 22.09 -5.75 -26.97
C ALA A 197 22.06 -6.64 -28.21
N VAL A 198 22.25 -7.96 -28.07
CA VAL A 198 22.08 -8.92 -29.16
C VAL A 198 20.61 -8.97 -29.59
N LEU A 199 19.66 -9.08 -28.66
CA LEU A 199 18.22 -9.08 -28.96
C LEU A 199 17.76 -7.85 -29.76
N ILE A 200 18.24 -6.65 -29.42
CA ILE A 200 17.96 -5.42 -30.19
C ILE A 200 18.53 -5.50 -31.61
N PHE A 201 19.69 -6.11 -31.81
CA PHE A 201 20.27 -6.35 -33.14
C PHE A 201 19.47 -7.40 -33.94
N LEU A 202 18.98 -8.46 -33.28
CA LEU A 202 18.12 -9.46 -33.93
C LEU A 202 16.76 -8.86 -34.33
N GLN A 203 16.14 -8.08 -33.45
CA GLN A 203 14.87 -7.36 -33.73
C GLN A 203 14.96 -6.40 -34.92
N LYS A 204 16.15 -5.83 -35.18
CA LYS A 204 16.41 -4.95 -36.33
C LYS A 204 16.79 -5.68 -37.63
N SER A 205 17.18 -6.95 -37.56
CA SER A 205 17.90 -7.62 -38.66
C SER A 205 17.39 -9.03 -39.02
N LEU A 206 16.29 -9.46 -38.42
CA LEU A 206 15.53 -10.66 -38.78
C LEU A 206 14.08 -10.27 -39.08
N SER A 207 13.34 -11.12 -39.82
CA SER A 207 11.89 -11.00 -39.85
C SER A 207 11.32 -11.41 -38.48
N LYS A 208 10.16 -10.85 -38.14
CA LYS A 208 9.47 -11.08 -36.87
C LYS A 208 9.13 -12.56 -36.67
N GLU A 209 8.69 -13.23 -37.73
CA GLU A 209 8.28 -14.64 -37.73
C GLU A 209 9.47 -15.56 -37.44
N VAL A 210 10.64 -15.24 -37.99
CA VAL A 210 11.89 -15.94 -37.67
C VAL A 210 12.31 -15.64 -36.23
N LEU A 211 12.31 -14.38 -35.80
CA LEU A 211 12.72 -14.00 -34.45
C LEU A 211 11.90 -14.70 -33.36
N LEU A 212 10.57 -14.68 -33.46
CA LEU A 212 9.69 -15.28 -32.45
C LEU A 212 9.90 -16.81 -32.35
N ARG A 213 9.97 -17.50 -33.49
CA ARG A 213 10.24 -18.96 -33.55
C ARG A 213 11.60 -19.34 -32.96
N GLU A 214 12.65 -18.57 -33.25
CA GLU A 214 13.98 -18.87 -32.72
C GLU A 214 14.14 -18.53 -31.23
N LEU A 215 13.29 -17.64 -30.69
CA LEU A 215 13.24 -17.32 -29.25
C LEU A 215 12.39 -18.31 -28.45
N GLU A 216 11.34 -18.91 -29.03
CA GLU A 216 10.50 -19.94 -28.39
C GLU A 216 11.34 -21.09 -27.78
N THR A 217 12.39 -21.51 -28.48
CA THR A 217 13.34 -22.55 -28.02
C THR A 217 14.38 -22.05 -27.01
N ARG A 218 14.48 -20.73 -26.78
CA ARG A 218 15.57 -20.06 -26.04
C ARG A 218 15.04 -19.26 -24.85
N GLN A 219 14.44 -19.96 -23.89
CA GLN A 219 13.69 -19.40 -22.75
C GLN A 219 14.36 -18.21 -22.02
N VAL A 220 15.69 -18.24 -21.79
CA VAL A 220 16.41 -17.10 -21.16
C VAL A 220 16.42 -15.86 -22.07
N ALA A 221 16.70 -16.02 -23.36
CA ALA A 221 16.65 -14.92 -24.32
C ALA A 221 15.21 -14.43 -24.54
N LEU A 222 14.23 -15.34 -24.46
CA LEU A 222 12.82 -15.02 -24.58
C LEU A 222 12.32 -14.14 -23.43
N GLU A 223 12.62 -14.47 -22.17
CA GLU A 223 12.23 -13.62 -21.03
C GLU A 223 12.93 -12.24 -21.07
N HIS A 224 14.20 -12.19 -21.49
CA HIS A 224 14.88 -10.92 -21.77
C HIS A 224 14.17 -10.12 -22.88
N PHE A 225 13.64 -10.78 -23.92
CA PHE A 225 12.89 -10.12 -24.98
C PHE A 225 11.51 -9.65 -24.51
N ILE A 226 10.78 -10.45 -23.73
CA ILE A 226 9.52 -10.07 -23.09
C ILE A 226 9.72 -8.84 -22.19
N HIS A 227 10.80 -8.79 -21.41
CA HIS A 227 11.14 -7.62 -20.59
C HIS A 227 11.47 -6.39 -21.45
N LEU A 228 12.28 -6.55 -22.51
CA LEU A 228 12.60 -5.48 -23.47
C LEU A 228 11.34 -4.88 -24.11
N LEU A 229 10.36 -5.71 -24.51
CA LEU A 229 9.09 -5.24 -25.06
C LEU A 229 8.21 -4.54 -24.01
N LYS A 230 8.20 -5.02 -22.77
CA LYS A 230 7.50 -4.40 -21.63
C LYS A 230 8.07 -3.01 -21.30
N GLU A 231 9.38 -2.84 -21.27
CA GLU A 231 10.03 -1.54 -21.01
C GLU A 231 9.92 -0.57 -22.21
N ASN A 232 10.00 -1.06 -23.45
CA ASN A 232 9.83 -0.25 -24.67
C ASN A 232 8.36 0.12 -24.98
N GLN A 233 7.39 -0.37 -24.21
CA GLN A 233 5.95 -0.19 -24.45
C GLN A 233 5.46 -0.69 -25.83
N ASP A 234 6.11 -1.70 -26.41
CA ASP A 234 5.64 -2.36 -27.64
C ASP A 234 4.53 -3.38 -27.31
N HIS A 235 3.40 -2.85 -26.87
CA HIS A 235 2.23 -3.63 -26.48
C HIS A 235 1.68 -4.51 -27.62
N LYS A 236 1.93 -4.15 -28.89
CA LYS A 236 1.48 -4.93 -30.05
C LYS A 236 2.32 -6.18 -30.23
N LEU A 237 3.65 -6.03 -30.31
CA LEU A 237 4.55 -7.17 -30.46
C LEU A 237 4.55 -8.07 -29.21
N LEU A 238 4.41 -7.48 -28.01
CA LEU A 238 4.27 -8.22 -26.76
C LEU A 238 3.01 -9.09 -26.72
N GLN A 239 1.83 -8.53 -27.04
CA GLN A 239 0.59 -9.32 -27.07
C GLN A 239 0.66 -10.45 -28.11
N GLU A 240 1.29 -10.22 -29.27
CA GLU A 240 1.41 -11.25 -30.30
C GLU A 240 2.38 -12.36 -29.91
N LEU A 241 3.54 -12.01 -29.35
CA LEU A 241 4.48 -12.99 -28.79
C LEU A 241 3.80 -13.87 -27.73
N LEU A 242 3.08 -13.26 -26.78
CA LEU A 242 2.37 -14.01 -25.73
C LEU A 242 1.27 -14.91 -26.30
N ARG A 243 0.58 -14.52 -27.39
CA ARG A 243 -0.36 -15.40 -28.10
C ARG A 243 0.34 -16.59 -28.78
N VAL A 244 1.48 -16.37 -29.43
CA VAL A 244 2.28 -17.45 -30.05
C VAL A 244 2.76 -18.46 -29.00
N LEU A 245 3.16 -17.98 -27.82
CA LEU A 245 3.57 -18.83 -26.68
C LEU A 245 2.41 -19.50 -25.93
N GLY A 246 1.15 -19.28 -26.32
CA GLY A 246 -0.02 -19.76 -25.58
C GLY A 246 -0.26 -19.09 -24.22
N ARG A 247 0.48 -18.01 -23.87
CA ARG A 247 0.38 -17.25 -22.61
C ARG A 247 -0.81 -16.30 -22.65
N THR A 248 -2.02 -16.83 -22.89
CA THR A 248 -3.26 -16.06 -23.08
C THR A 248 -3.67 -15.28 -21.85
N GLU A 249 -3.33 -15.77 -20.64
CA GLU A 249 -3.59 -15.12 -19.36
C GLU A 249 -2.81 -13.79 -19.23
N GLU A 250 -1.53 -13.74 -19.61
CA GLU A 250 -0.78 -12.47 -19.66
C GLU A 250 -1.35 -11.51 -20.71
N VAL A 251 -1.90 -12.02 -21.83
CA VAL A 251 -2.60 -11.17 -22.82
C VAL A 251 -3.86 -10.57 -22.20
N ALA A 252 -4.64 -11.36 -21.45
CA ALA A 252 -5.83 -10.90 -20.74
C ALA A 252 -5.48 -9.86 -19.65
N LEU A 253 -4.42 -10.08 -18.86
CA LEU A 253 -3.93 -9.14 -17.85
C LEU A 253 -3.39 -7.83 -18.46
N LEU A 254 -2.69 -7.90 -19.60
CA LEU A 254 -2.26 -6.71 -20.36
C LEU A 254 -3.45 -5.92 -20.90
N GLN A 255 -4.48 -6.60 -21.41
CA GLN A 255 -5.70 -5.93 -21.88
C GLN A 255 -6.48 -5.32 -20.72
N TYR A 256 -6.66 -6.04 -19.60
CA TYR A 256 -7.30 -5.54 -18.38
C TYR A 256 -6.69 -4.23 -17.89
N ARG A 257 -5.35 -4.14 -17.84
CA ARG A 257 -4.59 -2.98 -17.35
C ARG A 257 -5.00 -1.65 -18.00
N GLU A 258 -5.55 -1.66 -19.22
CA GLU A 258 -6.04 -0.46 -19.90
C GLU A 258 -7.17 0.28 -19.15
N TYR A 259 -7.85 -0.35 -18.17
CA TYR A 259 -8.84 0.34 -17.33
C TYR A 259 -8.25 1.57 -16.61
N LEU A 260 -6.94 1.57 -16.33
CA LEU A 260 -6.19 2.66 -15.70
C LEU A 260 -6.13 3.91 -16.60
N ASN A 261 -6.14 3.72 -17.93
CA ASN A 261 -6.05 4.80 -18.91
C ASN A 261 -7.41 5.49 -19.18
N ILE A 262 -8.52 4.85 -18.78
CA ILE A 262 -9.88 5.35 -18.98
C ILE A 262 -10.24 6.31 -17.83
N LYS A 263 -10.53 7.59 -18.13
CA LYS A 263 -10.86 8.61 -17.12
C LYS A 263 -12.35 8.75 -16.77
N ASP A 264 -13.24 8.20 -17.59
CA ASP A 264 -14.69 8.24 -17.36
C ASP A 264 -15.13 6.93 -16.70
N GLU A 265 -15.80 7.03 -15.56
CA GLU A 265 -16.11 5.86 -14.73
C GLU A 265 -17.18 4.95 -15.34
N ASN A 266 -18.10 5.48 -16.14
CA ASN A 266 -19.06 4.64 -16.87
C ASN A 266 -18.37 3.89 -18.00
N LYS A 267 -17.46 4.54 -18.73
CA LYS A 267 -16.62 3.88 -19.75
C LYS A 267 -15.67 2.86 -19.13
N ARG A 268 -15.08 3.15 -17.94
CA ARG A 268 -14.26 2.19 -17.19
C ARG A 268 -15.11 0.99 -16.78
N LYS A 269 -16.32 1.19 -16.27
CA LYS A 269 -17.25 0.13 -15.91
C LYS A 269 -17.64 -0.76 -17.10
N GLU A 270 -18.05 -0.19 -18.24
CA GLU A 270 -18.36 -1.01 -19.44
C GLU A 270 -17.09 -1.67 -20.05
N PHE A 271 -15.90 -1.07 -19.89
CA PHE A 271 -14.65 -1.71 -20.27
C PHE A 271 -14.32 -2.92 -19.38
N LEU A 272 -14.41 -2.78 -18.06
CA LEU A 272 -14.27 -3.88 -17.10
C LEU A 272 -15.27 -5.01 -17.39
N LYS A 273 -16.49 -4.67 -17.82
CA LYS A 273 -17.51 -5.63 -18.28
C LYS A 273 -17.04 -6.45 -19.48
N SER A 274 -16.44 -5.78 -20.47
CA SER A 274 -15.87 -6.46 -21.64
C SER A 274 -14.68 -7.36 -21.29
N CYS A 275 -13.95 -7.06 -20.20
CA CYS A 275 -12.86 -7.89 -19.73
C CYS A 275 -13.34 -9.24 -19.17
N ILE A 276 -14.57 -9.37 -18.66
CA ILE A 276 -15.08 -10.62 -18.06
C ILE A 276 -15.05 -11.80 -19.06
N GLY A 277 -15.12 -11.53 -20.37
CA GLY A 277 -15.01 -12.54 -21.43
C GLY A 277 -13.57 -12.91 -21.86
N LEU A 278 -12.54 -12.41 -21.18
CA LEU A 278 -11.14 -12.70 -21.52
C LEU A 278 -10.64 -14.01 -20.86
N PRO A 279 -9.64 -14.70 -21.46
CA PRO A 279 -9.12 -15.97 -20.95
C PRO A 279 -8.17 -15.75 -19.75
N PHE A 280 -8.75 -15.39 -18.61
CA PHE A 280 -8.08 -15.36 -17.31
C PHE A 280 -8.05 -16.75 -16.64
N LEU A 281 -7.19 -16.89 -15.62
CA LEU A 281 -7.35 -17.91 -14.60
C LEU A 281 -8.72 -17.74 -13.88
N PRO A 282 -9.33 -18.80 -13.33
CA PRO A 282 -10.63 -18.71 -12.65
C PRO A 282 -10.64 -17.74 -11.45
N GLU A 283 -9.51 -17.59 -10.77
CA GLU A 283 -9.33 -16.70 -9.62
C GLU A 283 -9.26 -15.23 -10.06
N ASP A 284 -8.42 -14.91 -11.06
CA ASP A 284 -8.37 -13.60 -11.71
C ASP A 284 -9.74 -13.18 -12.30
N MET A 285 -10.45 -14.12 -12.95
CA MET A 285 -11.79 -13.87 -13.48
C MET A 285 -12.77 -13.42 -12.37
N ALA A 286 -12.72 -14.05 -11.21
CA ALA A 286 -13.54 -13.65 -10.06
C ALA A 286 -13.18 -12.24 -9.57
N HIS A 287 -11.89 -11.89 -9.52
CA HIS A 287 -11.44 -10.55 -9.14
C HIS A 287 -11.84 -9.46 -10.15
N VAL A 288 -11.80 -9.76 -11.45
CA VAL A 288 -12.26 -8.84 -12.52
C VAL A 288 -13.79 -8.65 -12.44
N GLN A 289 -14.54 -9.73 -12.20
CA GLN A 289 -15.99 -9.69 -11.99
C GLN A 289 -16.36 -8.87 -10.75
N ASP A 290 -15.66 -9.07 -9.62
CA ASP A 290 -15.89 -8.30 -8.39
C ASP A 290 -15.52 -6.81 -8.58
N HIS A 291 -14.45 -6.49 -9.32
CA HIS A 291 -14.09 -5.11 -9.64
C HIS A 291 -15.16 -4.40 -10.50
N TYR A 292 -15.66 -5.05 -11.56
CA TYR A 292 -16.80 -4.55 -12.33
C TYR A 292 -18.02 -4.28 -11.42
N THR A 293 -18.40 -5.28 -10.61
CA THR A 293 -19.59 -5.24 -9.76
C THR A 293 -19.45 -4.23 -8.61
N LEU A 294 -18.24 -3.95 -8.13
CA LEU A 294 -17.97 -2.91 -7.15
C LEU A 294 -18.07 -1.51 -7.77
N LEU A 295 -17.46 -1.28 -8.94
CA LEU A 295 -17.52 0.03 -9.60
C LEU A 295 -18.97 0.36 -10.05
N GLU A 296 -19.73 -0.62 -10.54
CA GLU A 296 -21.15 -0.46 -10.87
C GLU A 296 -21.96 0.03 -9.66
N ARG A 297 -21.77 -0.58 -8.49
CA ARG A 297 -22.41 -0.15 -7.24
C ARG A 297 -21.97 1.25 -6.82
N GLN A 298 -20.66 1.54 -6.85
CA GLN A 298 -20.11 2.83 -6.47
C GLN A 298 -20.66 3.97 -7.34
N ILE A 299 -20.85 3.74 -8.65
CA ILE A 299 -21.48 4.72 -9.56
C ILE A 299 -22.93 5.03 -9.15
N ILE A 300 -23.72 4.00 -8.84
CA ILE A 300 -25.12 4.16 -8.43
C ILE A 300 -25.23 4.86 -7.08
N MET A 301 -24.43 4.42 -6.09
CA MET A 301 -24.36 5.01 -4.75
C MET A 301 -23.90 6.47 -4.80
N GLU A 302 -22.82 6.79 -5.52
CA GLU A 302 -22.29 8.15 -5.64
C GLU A 302 -23.29 9.11 -6.30
N ALA A 303 -24.01 8.66 -7.34
CA ALA A 303 -25.03 9.46 -8.01
C ALA A 303 -26.29 9.68 -7.15
N SER A 304 -26.63 8.71 -6.29
CA SER A 304 -27.69 8.85 -5.29
C SER A 304 -27.28 9.83 -4.18
N ASP A 305 -26.14 9.58 -3.55
CA ASP A 305 -25.69 10.30 -2.36
C ASP A 305 -25.38 11.78 -2.67
N LYS A 306 -24.78 12.09 -3.83
CA LYS A 306 -24.64 13.49 -4.30
C LYS A 306 -25.97 14.23 -4.37
N ARG A 307 -27.05 13.57 -4.80
CA ARG A 307 -28.38 14.17 -4.92
C ARG A 307 -29.00 14.41 -3.54
N VAL A 308 -28.90 13.43 -2.65
CA VAL A 308 -29.50 13.46 -1.31
C VAL A 308 -28.77 14.43 -0.37
N GLU A 309 -27.44 14.51 -0.48
CA GLU A 309 -26.60 15.49 0.21
C GLU A 309 -26.88 16.92 -0.27
N ALA A 310 -26.90 17.15 -1.59
CA ALA A 310 -27.22 18.47 -2.15
C ALA A 310 -28.66 18.93 -1.86
N ALA A 311 -29.60 18.00 -1.69
CA ALA A 311 -30.97 18.29 -1.27
C ALA A 311 -31.12 18.51 0.25
N GLY A 312 -30.07 18.27 1.05
CA GLY A 312 -30.11 18.43 2.51
C GLY A 312 -31.13 17.51 3.20
N GLN A 313 -31.45 16.35 2.63
CA GLN A 313 -32.55 15.49 3.09
C GLN A 313 -32.16 14.49 4.19
N VAL A 314 -30.87 14.21 4.36
CA VAL A 314 -30.37 13.15 5.27
C VAL A 314 -29.41 13.72 6.31
N GLU A 315 -29.76 13.56 7.59
CA GLU A 315 -29.04 14.15 8.73
C GLU A 315 -27.60 13.65 8.88
N VAL A 316 -27.28 12.40 8.50
CA VAL A 316 -25.90 11.89 8.60
C VAL A 316 -24.94 12.63 7.67
N PHE A 317 -25.39 13.08 6.48
CA PHE A 317 -24.58 13.92 5.60
C PHE A 317 -24.45 15.37 6.11
N LYS A 318 -25.45 15.92 6.82
CA LYS A 318 -25.32 17.23 7.48
C LYS A 318 -24.31 17.20 8.63
N LYS A 319 -24.43 16.18 9.49
CA LYS A 319 -23.58 15.98 10.68
C LYS A 319 -22.16 15.54 10.31
N TYR A 320 -22.01 14.84 9.19
CA TYR A 320 -20.73 14.36 8.67
C TYR A 320 -20.70 14.47 7.13
N PRO A 321 -20.38 15.66 6.56
CA PRO A 321 -20.33 15.84 5.11
C PRO A 321 -19.33 14.92 4.41
N ARG A 322 -19.65 14.49 3.19
CA ARG A 322 -18.79 13.59 2.40
C ARG A 322 -17.57 14.34 1.85
N LYS A 323 -16.37 13.87 2.19
CA LYS A 323 -15.09 14.55 1.91
C LYS A 323 -14.40 14.09 0.62
N ALA A 324 -14.87 12.99 0.05
CA ALA A 324 -14.32 12.38 -1.15
C ALA A 324 -15.38 11.53 -1.85
N SER A 325 -15.16 11.22 -3.12
CA SER A 325 -15.96 10.25 -3.85
C SER A 325 -15.63 8.81 -3.44
N ILE A 326 -16.62 7.91 -3.50
CA ILE A 326 -16.43 6.48 -3.27
C ILE A 326 -15.96 5.71 -4.51
N LEU A 327 -15.90 6.35 -5.68
CA LEU A 327 -15.53 5.74 -6.96
C LEU A 327 -14.09 5.23 -6.93
N ASN A 328 -13.90 3.97 -7.34
CA ASN A 328 -12.62 3.23 -7.34
C ASN A 328 -12.00 3.03 -5.95
N MET A 329 -12.75 3.22 -4.87
CA MET A 329 -12.29 2.88 -3.53
C MET A 329 -12.25 1.35 -3.34
N PRO A 330 -11.33 0.80 -2.53
CA PRO A 330 -11.34 -0.62 -2.19
C PRO A 330 -12.65 -1.05 -1.52
N LEU A 331 -13.05 -2.31 -1.70
CA LEU A 331 -14.27 -2.89 -1.13
C LEU A 331 -14.44 -2.61 0.38
N ILE A 332 -13.36 -2.73 1.15
CA ILE A 332 -13.35 -2.47 2.60
C ILE A 332 -13.66 -0.99 2.91
N THR A 333 -13.20 -0.07 2.08
CA THR A 333 -13.52 1.37 2.19
C THR A 333 -14.97 1.66 1.80
N THR A 334 -15.50 0.99 0.77
CA THR A 334 -16.93 1.07 0.41
C THR A 334 -17.81 0.48 1.51
N LEU A 335 -17.42 -0.65 2.12
CA LEU A 335 -18.13 -1.20 3.27
C LEU A 335 -18.08 -0.25 4.47
N TYR A 336 -16.94 0.37 4.78
CA TYR A 336 -16.85 1.37 5.85
C TYR A 336 -17.81 2.53 5.60
N TYR A 337 -17.82 3.07 4.38
CA TYR A 337 -18.73 4.13 3.95
C TYR A 337 -20.20 3.72 4.13
N SER A 338 -20.57 2.52 3.68
CA SER A 338 -21.92 1.96 3.89
C SER A 338 -22.26 1.76 5.37
N CYS A 339 -21.34 1.30 6.21
CA CYS A 339 -21.56 1.17 7.66
C CYS A 339 -21.63 2.52 8.39
N PHE A 340 -21.12 3.58 7.76
CA PHE A 340 -21.17 4.95 8.30
C PHE A 340 -22.48 5.64 7.91
N TYR A 341 -22.77 5.74 6.61
CA TYR A 341 -23.93 6.50 6.09
C TYR A 341 -25.21 5.66 5.93
N HIS A 342 -25.09 4.39 5.54
CA HIS A 342 -26.19 3.56 5.02
C HIS A 342 -26.50 2.33 5.88
N TYR A 343 -26.07 2.32 7.14
CA TYR A 343 -26.05 1.12 7.99
C TYR A 343 -27.41 0.47 8.22
N THR A 344 -28.46 1.27 8.28
CA THR A 344 -29.84 0.82 8.53
C THR A 344 -30.63 0.55 7.25
N GLU A 345 -30.01 0.60 6.07
CA GLU A 345 -30.66 0.26 4.81
C GLU A 345 -30.89 -1.26 4.67
N SER A 346 -32.03 -1.63 4.09
CA SER A 346 -32.39 -3.03 3.85
C SER A 346 -31.46 -3.70 2.84
N GLU A 347 -31.29 -5.02 2.96
CA GLU A 347 -30.40 -5.82 2.08
C GLU A 347 -30.75 -5.72 0.57
N GLY A 348 -31.89 -5.13 0.21
CA GLY A 348 -32.26 -4.84 -1.18
C GLY A 348 -31.54 -3.65 -1.81
N THR A 349 -30.91 -2.75 -1.04
CA THR A 349 -30.13 -1.63 -1.61
C THR A 349 -28.68 -2.03 -1.88
N PHE A 350 -28.05 -1.43 -2.90
CA PHE A 350 -26.61 -1.61 -3.15
C PHE A 350 -25.72 -0.95 -2.10
N SER A 351 -26.24 0.08 -1.42
CA SER A 351 -25.60 0.82 -0.34
C SER A 351 -25.64 0.10 1.01
N SER A 352 -26.52 -0.89 1.21
CA SER A 352 -26.61 -1.65 2.47
C SER A 352 -25.35 -2.48 2.75
N PRO A 353 -24.75 -2.38 3.95
CA PRO A 353 -23.62 -3.23 4.35
C PRO A 353 -23.88 -4.73 4.22
N ALA A 354 -25.12 -5.18 4.45
CA ALA A 354 -25.50 -6.58 4.35
C ALA A 354 -25.45 -7.08 2.89
N ASN A 355 -25.88 -6.25 1.93
CA ASN A 355 -25.81 -6.55 0.50
C ASN A 355 -24.36 -6.68 0.01
N LEU A 356 -23.48 -5.76 0.44
CA LEU A 356 -22.04 -5.80 0.18
C LEU A 356 -21.41 -7.07 0.76
N LYS A 357 -21.64 -7.35 2.06
CA LYS A 357 -21.11 -8.54 2.73
C LYS A 357 -21.49 -9.82 1.99
N LYS A 358 -22.77 -9.98 1.66
CA LYS A 358 -23.33 -11.17 1.01
C LYS A 358 -22.78 -11.37 -0.40
N THR A 359 -22.68 -10.30 -1.19
CA THR A 359 -22.27 -10.43 -2.60
C THR A 359 -20.77 -10.70 -2.73
N PHE A 360 -19.96 -9.92 -2.03
CA PHE A 360 -18.50 -10.06 -2.05
C PHE A 360 -17.98 -11.07 -1.00
N LYS A 361 -18.87 -11.92 -0.48
CA LYS A 361 -18.58 -13.06 0.42
C LYS A 361 -17.69 -12.70 1.63
N LEU A 362 -17.82 -11.49 2.16
CA LEU A 362 -16.96 -10.99 3.24
C LEU A 362 -17.19 -11.77 4.53
N SER A 363 -16.09 -12.19 5.16
CA SER A 363 -16.11 -12.93 6.43
C SER A 363 -16.74 -12.13 7.57
N ASP A 364 -17.24 -12.83 8.59
CA ASP A 364 -17.74 -12.20 9.81
C ASP A 364 -16.68 -11.34 10.52
N LYS A 365 -15.40 -11.77 10.48
CA LYS A 365 -14.24 -11.05 11.05
C LYS A 365 -14.03 -9.71 10.32
N GLN A 366 -13.99 -9.71 8.98
CA GLN A 366 -13.88 -8.49 8.17
C GLN A 366 -15.09 -7.57 8.36
N TYR A 367 -16.31 -8.10 8.24
CA TYR A 367 -17.53 -7.32 8.34
C TYR A 367 -17.66 -6.66 9.72
N LEU A 368 -17.46 -7.42 10.81
CA LEU A 368 -17.57 -6.88 12.17
C LEU A 368 -16.55 -5.77 12.39
N LEU A 369 -15.27 -5.96 12.04
CA LEU A 369 -14.23 -4.95 12.30
C LEU A 369 -14.53 -3.63 11.60
N VAL A 370 -15.00 -3.67 10.34
CA VAL A 370 -15.35 -2.49 9.56
C VAL A 370 -16.62 -1.82 10.10
N ALA A 371 -17.67 -2.60 10.39
CA ALA A 371 -18.91 -2.07 10.94
C ALA A 371 -18.71 -1.46 12.34
N LEU A 372 -17.99 -2.15 13.22
CA LEU A 372 -17.64 -1.69 14.57
C LEU A 372 -16.86 -0.36 14.50
N ALA A 373 -15.86 -0.26 13.62
CA ALA A 373 -15.10 0.98 13.45
C ALA A 373 -16.01 2.15 13.02
N ALA A 374 -16.91 1.95 12.05
CA ALA A 374 -17.83 2.98 11.59
C ALA A 374 -18.87 3.38 12.65
N ARG A 375 -19.54 2.40 13.30
CA ARG A 375 -20.57 2.70 14.33
C ARG A 375 -19.95 3.30 15.60
N ALA A 376 -18.75 2.88 15.99
CA ALA A 376 -18.03 3.46 17.12
C ALA A 376 -17.56 4.90 16.83
N LYS A 377 -17.08 5.21 15.61
CA LYS A 377 -16.70 6.59 15.22
C LYS A 377 -17.90 7.55 15.24
N LEU A 378 -19.10 7.04 14.94
CA LEU A 378 -20.37 7.78 15.10
C LEU A 378 -20.88 7.84 16.55
N ARG A 379 -20.29 7.05 17.47
CA ARG A 379 -20.72 6.83 18.86
C ARG A 379 -22.13 6.23 19.00
N GLU A 380 -22.55 5.43 18.02
CA GLU A 380 -23.87 4.79 17.94
C GLU A 380 -23.90 3.49 18.76
N TRP A 381 -23.76 3.61 20.09
CA TRP A 381 -23.52 2.48 20.99
C TRP A 381 -24.62 1.40 20.98
N ARG A 382 -25.86 1.76 20.65
CA ARG A 382 -26.95 0.78 20.44
C ARG A 382 -26.71 -0.09 19.20
N GLU A 383 -26.24 0.51 18.10
CA GLU A 383 -25.95 -0.22 16.87
C GLU A 383 -24.65 -1.03 16.96
N VAL A 384 -23.70 -0.55 17.77
CA VAL A 384 -22.58 -1.38 18.26
C VAL A 384 -23.09 -2.61 19.00
N ASP A 385 -24.07 -2.49 19.89
CA ASP A 385 -24.62 -3.63 20.63
C ASP A 385 -25.36 -4.64 19.75
N ASN A 386 -26.07 -4.14 18.74
CA ASN A 386 -26.73 -4.95 17.72
C ASN A 386 -25.74 -5.82 16.92
N LEU A 387 -24.49 -5.37 16.69
CA LEU A 387 -23.47 -6.16 15.98
C LEU A 387 -23.10 -7.47 16.68
N PHE A 388 -23.22 -7.54 18.01
CA PHE A 388 -22.85 -8.71 18.81
C PHE A 388 -24.06 -9.56 19.20
N THR A 389 -25.26 -8.98 19.17
CA THR A 389 -26.46 -9.57 19.75
C THR A 389 -27.13 -10.59 18.83
N THR A 390 -26.78 -11.87 19.03
CA THR A 390 -27.45 -13.00 18.36
C THR A 390 -28.74 -13.36 19.10
N LYS A 391 -29.86 -13.54 18.36
CA LYS A 391 -31.14 -14.04 18.90
C LYS A 391 -31.27 -15.53 18.59
N ASN A 392 -31.47 -16.34 19.63
CA ASN A 392 -31.87 -17.74 19.48
C ASN A 392 -33.36 -17.83 19.09
N TRP A 393 -33.81 -18.99 18.58
CA TRP A 393 -35.20 -19.17 18.11
C TRP A 393 -36.26 -18.95 19.21
N LEU A 394 -35.90 -19.21 20.47
CA LEU A 394 -36.71 -18.95 21.68
C LEU A 394 -36.66 -17.47 22.15
N GLY A 395 -36.19 -16.54 21.32
CA GLY A 395 -36.10 -15.11 21.65
C GLY A 395 -34.92 -14.70 22.55
N TYR A 396 -34.32 -15.63 23.30
CA TYR A 396 -33.14 -15.36 24.14
C TYR A 396 -31.99 -14.76 23.32
N THR A 397 -31.44 -13.65 23.79
CA THR A 397 -30.24 -13.00 23.22
C THR A 397 -28.95 -13.52 23.86
N LYS A 398 -27.90 -13.68 23.06
CA LYS A 398 -26.52 -13.84 23.53
C LYS A 398 -25.56 -12.97 22.72
N LYS A 399 -24.71 -12.21 23.39
CA LYS A 399 -23.60 -11.49 22.76
C LYS A 399 -22.51 -12.49 22.30
N ARG A 400 -22.08 -12.39 21.05
CA ARG A 400 -21.00 -13.20 20.43
C ARG A 400 -20.16 -12.31 19.51
N ALA A 401 -18.91 -12.69 19.24
CA ALA A 401 -18.07 -12.03 18.24
C ALA A 401 -17.05 -13.03 17.63
N PRO A 402 -16.67 -12.88 16.34
CA PRO A 402 -15.54 -13.56 15.71
C PRO A 402 -14.16 -13.00 16.12
N ILE A 403 -14.10 -12.12 17.13
CA ILE A 403 -12.88 -11.59 17.74
C ILE A 403 -13.07 -11.53 19.27
N GLY A 404 -12.00 -11.69 20.04
CA GLY A 404 -12.07 -11.63 21.51
C GLY A 404 -12.57 -10.27 22.02
N PHE A 405 -13.44 -10.28 23.05
CA PHE A 405 -14.05 -9.06 23.59
C PHE A 405 -13.02 -8.04 24.13
N HIS A 406 -11.82 -8.47 24.49
CA HIS A 406 -10.72 -7.55 24.83
C HIS A 406 -10.36 -6.59 23.69
N ARG A 407 -10.34 -7.06 22.42
CA ARG A 407 -10.08 -6.20 21.25
C ARG A 407 -11.25 -5.24 20.99
N ILE A 408 -12.49 -5.67 21.27
CA ILE A 408 -13.70 -4.83 21.18
C ILE A 408 -13.65 -3.69 22.21
N VAL A 409 -13.36 -3.99 23.49
CA VAL A 409 -13.19 -2.97 24.55
C VAL A 409 -12.14 -1.94 24.15
N ASP A 410 -11.00 -2.38 23.60
CA ASP A 410 -9.91 -1.51 23.16
C ASP A 410 -10.34 -0.58 22.00
N ILE A 411 -11.09 -1.09 21.01
CA ILE A 411 -11.65 -0.31 19.89
C ILE A 411 -12.70 0.71 20.39
N LEU A 412 -13.58 0.31 21.31
CA LEU A 412 -14.60 1.17 21.90
C LEU A 412 -13.97 2.30 22.72
N HIS A 413 -12.94 2.00 23.53
CA HIS A 413 -12.21 3.00 24.30
C HIS A 413 -11.53 4.04 23.39
N ARG A 414 -10.89 3.60 22.30
CA ARG A 414 -10.28 4.51 21.29
C ARG A 414 -11.28 5.47 20.64
N ASN A 415 -12.57 5.14 20.62
CA ASN A 415 -13.66 6.00 20.10
C ASN A 415 -14.42 6.77 21.20
N ASN A 416 -13.87 6.80 22.42
CA ASN A 416 -14.45 7.45 23.61
C ASN A 416 -15.81 6.85 24.05
N ALA A 417 -15.95 5.52 24.00
CA ALA A 417 -17.09 4.87 24.63
C ALA A 417 -17.16 5.18 26.14
N PRO A 418 -18.36 5.51 26.69
CA PRO A 418 -18.54 5.70 28.13
C PRO A 418 -18.15 4.47 28.94
N VAL A 419 -17.69 4.67 30.19
CA VAL A 419 -17.27 3.59 31.10
C VAL A 419 -18.39 2.56 31.31
N GLN A 420 -19.65 2.98 31.28
CA GLN A 420 -20.82 2.11 31.34
C GLN A 420 -20.89 1.13 30.16
N VAL A 421 -20.62 1.61 28.94
CA VAL A 421 -20.56 0.79 27.72
C VAL A 421 -19.35 -0.14 27.78
N LEU A 422 -18.16 0.38 28.14
CA LEU A 422 -16.96 -0.45 28.28
C LEU A 422 -17.15 -1.57 29.29
N GLN A 423 -17.80 -1.29 30.43
CA GLN A 423 -18.09 -2.26 31.48
C GLN A 423 -18.89 -3.47 30.97
N GLU A 424 -19.89 -3.28 30.11
CA GLU A 424 -20.64 -4.40 29.52
C GLU A 424 -19.73 -5.37 28.74
N TYR A 425 -18.77 -4.84 27.97
CA TYR A 425 -17.88 -5.66 27.15
C TYR A 425 -16.68 -6.24 27.94
N VAL A 426 -16.20 -5.53 28.97
CA VAL A 426 -15.18 -6.08 29.88
C VAL A 426 -15.71 -7.29 30.65
N CYS A 427 -17.00 -7.30 31.03
CA CYS A 427 -17.66 -8.47 31.62
C CYS A 427 -17.72 -9.70 30.71
N LEU A 428 -17.52 -9.55 29.39
CA LEU A 428 -17.54 -10.63 28.40
C LEU A 428 -16.14 -11.16 28.04
N VAL A 429 -15.09 -10.69 28.71
CA VAL A 429 -13.73 -11.21 28.54
C VAL A 429 -13.57 -12.46 29.40
N ASP A 430 -13.50 -13.64 28.78
CA ASP A 430 -13.48 -14.93 29.51
C ASP A 430 -12.30 -15.03 30.49
N ASP A 431 -11.09 -14.68 30.04
CA ASP A 431 -9.89 -14.68 30.90
C ASP A 431 -10.02 -13.69 32.06
N THR A 432 -9.74 -14.15 33.28
CA THR A 432 -10.03 -13.39 34.51
C THR A 432 -8.99 -12.30 34.78
N ASP A 433 -7.72 -12.55 34.50
CA ASP A 433 -6.64 -11.59 34.75
C ASP A 433 -6.64 -10.48 33.69
N LEU A 434 -6.88 -10.81 32.42
CA LEU A 434 -7.08 -9.85 31.35
C LEU A 434 -8.33 -8.99 31.61
N ARG A 435 -9.45 -9.60 32.05
CA ARG A 435 -10.67 -8.89 32.46
C ARG A 435 -10.42 -7.93 33.61
N LEU A 436 -9.68 -8.35 34.65
CA LEU A 436 -9.29 -7.50 35.77
C LEU A 436 -8.39 -6.34 35.32
N ASN A 437 -7.37 -6.63 34.50
CA ASN A 437 -6.45 -5.62 33.97
C ASN A 437 -7.17 -4.58 33.09
N LEU A 438 -8.10 -4.99 32.22
CA LEU A 438 -8.94 -4.09 31.42
C LEU A 438 -9.88 -3.26 32.30
N ALA A 439 -10.51 -3.87 33.30
CA ALA A 439 -11.39 -3.18 34.25
C ALA A 439 -10.65 -2.11 35.07
N LEU A 440 -9.40 -2.39 35.48
CA LEU A 440 -8.51 -1.44 36.14
C LEU A 440 -8.07 -0.31 35.18
N LYS A 441 -7.57 -0.67 33.99
CA LYS A 441 -7.12 0.25 32.92
C LYS A 441 -8.20 1.27 32.53
N TYR A 442 -9.45 0.82 32.44
CA TYR A 442 -10.60 1.63 31.98
C TYR A 442 -11.56 2.07 33.09
N LYS A 443 -11.19 1.87 34.36
CA LYS A 443 -11.96 2.31 35.54
C LYS A 443 -13.40 1.75 35.59
N CYS A 444 -13.60 0.53 35.08
CA CYS A 444 -14.86 -0.20 35.19
C CYS A 444 -15.02 -0.75 36.63
N HIS A 445 -15.20 0.16 37.59
CA HIS A 445 -15.06 -0.11 39.02
C HIS A 445 -15.94 -1.27 39.53
N SER A 446 -17.18 -1.42 39.02
CA SER A 446 -18.04 -2.55 39.42
C SER A 446 -17.40 -3.88 39.08
N VAL A 447 -16.80 -4.01 37.89
CA VAL A 447 -16.21 -5.28 37.42
C VAL A 447 -15.00 -5.66 38.27
N VAL A 448 -14.18 -4.68 38.67
CA VAL A 448 -13.05 -4.93 39.60
C VAL A 448 -13.54 -5.46 40.94
N ILE A 449 -14.63 -4.88 41.48
CA ILE A 449 -15.26 -5.32 42.73
C ILE A 449 -15.82 -6.74 42.60
N ASP A 450 -16.53 -7.02 41.50
CA ASP A 450 -17.14 -8.34 41.24
C ASP A 450 -16.06 -9.41 41.03
N VAL A 451 -14.98 -9.10 40.29
CA VAL A 451 -13.86 -10.04 40.07
C VAL A 451 -13.12 -10.35 41.38
N TYR A 452 -12.79 -9.37 42.23
CA TYR A 452 -12.15 -9.67 43.53
C TYR A 452 -13.08 -10.46 44.47
N LYS A 453 -14.40 -10.18 44.46
CA LYS A 453 -15.41 -10.96 45.17
C LYS A 453 -15.45 -12.41 44.70
N ASP A 454 -15.47 -12.66 43.39
CA ASP A 454 -15.61 -14.00 42.81
C ASP A 454 -14.29 -14.80 42.89
N LEU A 455 -13.14 -14.12 42.77
CA LEU A 455 -11.83 -14.67 43.14
C LEU A 455 -11.72 -14.98 44.64
N LYS A 456 -12.59 -14.37 45.47
CA LYS A 456 -12.62 -14.44 46.95
C LYS A 456 -11.40 -13.82 47.63
N ASP A 457 -10.82 -12.79 47.02
CA ASP A 457 -9.68 -12.05 47.54
C ASP A 457 -10.14 -10.88 48.43
N ARG A 458 -10.17 -11.10 49.75
CA ARG A 458 -10.58 -10.07 50.71
C ARG A 458 -9.58 -8.91 50.77
N GLN A 459 -8.30 -9.21 50.63
CA GLN A 459 -7.21 -8.25 50.81
C GLN A 459 -7.16 -7.26 49.64
N GLN A 460 -7.20 -7.75 48.39
CA GLN A 460 -7.22 -6.86 47.22
C GLN A 460 -8.51 -6.04 47.16
N LEU A 461 -9.66 -6.60 47.58
CA LEU A 461 -10.92 -5.84 47.67
C LEU A 461 -10.81 -4.67 48.67
N MET A 462 -10.19 -4.89 49.84
CA MET A 462 -9.91 -3.82 50.81
C MET A 462 -8.88 -2.81 50.29
N VAL A 463 -7.82 -3.25 49.62
CA VAL A 463 -6.82 -2.35 48.98
C VAL A 463 -7.45 -1.53 47.85
N TYR A 464 -8.43 -2.09 47.13
CA TYR A 464 -9.17 -1.38 46.09
C TYR A 464 -10.15 -0.35 46.64
N ARG A 465 -10.81 -0.66 47.77
CA ARG A 465 -11.67 0.27 48.52
C ARG A 465 -10.97 1.61 48.79
N CYS A 466 -9.70 1.56 49.20
CA CYS A 466 -8.87 2.75 49.47
C CYS A 466 -8.53 3.59 48.22
N LYS A 467 -8.84 3.12 47.01
CA LYS A 467 -8.62 3.84 45.74
C LYS A 467 -9.91 4.49 45.19
N LEU A 468 -11.05 4.29 45.84
CA LEU A 468 -12.35 4.84 45.43
C LEU A 468 -12.62 6.19 46.10
N ALA A 469 -13.54 6.96 45.52
CA ALA A 469 -14.01 8.20 46.14
C ALA A 469 -14.89 7.90 47.37
N ARG A 470 -14.67 8.63 48.47
CA ARG A 470 -15.43 8.46 49.72
C ARG A 470 -16.93 8.72 49.49
N GLY A 471 -17.77 7.82 49.99
CA GLY A 471 -19.23 7.87 49.87
C GLY A 471 -19.77 7.43 48.51
N SER A 472 -18.92 6.98 47.58
CA SER A 472 -19.33 6.49 46.26
C SER A 472 -20.22 5.23 46.34
N LEU A 473 -20.92 4.89 45.26
CA LEU A 473 -21.75 3.67 45.20
C LEU A 473 -20.86 2.42 45.21
N GLU A 474 -19.68 2.54 44.61
CA GLU A 474 -18.63 1.54 44.52
C GLU A 474 -18.03 1.24 45.90
N GLU A 475 -17.76 2.25 46.74
CA GLU A 475 -17.28 2.04 48.11
C GLU A 475 -18.34 1.30 48.95
N ARG A 476 -19.62 1.72 48.86
CA ARG A 476 -20.73 1.07 49.57
C ARG A 476 -20.90 -0.39 49.13
N LYS A 477 -20.83 -0.66 47.82
CA LYS A 477 -20.87 -2.03 47.29
C LYS A 477 -19.75 -2.90 47.86
N ILE A 478 -18.56 -2.35 48.10
CA ILE A 478 -17.48 -3.07 48.79
C ILE A 478 -17.85 -3.34 50.25
N ASP A 479 -18.40 -2.38 50.98
CA ASP A 479 -18.79 -2.56 52.39
C ASP A 479 -19.92 -3.61 52.55
N ASP A 480 -20.91 -3.59 51.66
CA ASP A 480 -21.98 -4.60 51.60
C ASP A 480 -21.42 -6.01 51.33
N ILE A 481 -20.37 -6.12 50.50
CA ILE A 481 -19.68 -7.38 50.21
C ILE A 481 -18.79 -7.82 51.39
N LEU A 482 -18.03 -6.91 52.00
CA LEU A 482 -17.10 -7.21 53.09
C LEU A 482 -17.78 -7.57 54.41
N SER A 483 -19.02 -7.10 54.62
CA SER A 483 -19.88 -7.43 55.76
C SER A 483 -20.73 -8.69 55.57
N ASN A 484 -20.85 -9.21 54.35
CA ASN A 484 -21.65 -10.40 54.06
C ASN A 484 -20.99 -11.68 54.61
N THR A 485 -21.56 -12.22 55.70
CA THR A 485 -21.08 -13.41 56.42
C THR A 485 -21.18 -14.72 55.64
N GLN A 486 -21.90 -14.76 54.52
CA GLN A 486 -22.00 -15.95 53.67
C GLN A 486 -20.78 -16.13 52.74
N ILE A 487 -19.97 -15.08 52.55
CA ILE A 487 -18.81 -15.14 51.66
C ILE A 487 -17.62 -15.80 52.37
N ARG A 488 -17.37 -17.07 52.03
CA ARG A 488 -16.14 -17.77 52.41
C ARG A 488 -14.97 -17.28 51.56
N TRP A 489 -14.19 -16.36 52.11
CA TRP A 489 -12.93 -15.81 51.57
C TRP A 489 -11.84 -16.89 51.41
N LYS A 490 -10.80 -16.62 50.60
CA LYS A 490 -9.62 -17.51 50.44
C LYS A 490 -8.41 -17.10 51.29
N ASN A 491 -8.42 -15.88 51.82
CA ASN A 491 -7.34 -15.24 52.59
C ASN A 491 -7.53 -15.50 54.09
#